data_AF-A0A9P4TA72-F1
#
_entry.id   AF-A0A9P4TA72-F1
#
_cell.length_a   1.000
_cell.length_b   1.000
_cell.length_c   1.000
_cell.angle_alpha   90.00
_cell.angle_beta   90.00
_cell.angle_gamma   90.00
#
_symmetry.space_group_name_H-M   'P 1'
#
loop_
_entity.id
_entity.type
_entity.pdbx_description
1 polymer ?
#
loop_
_entity_poly.entity_id
_entity_poly.type
_entity_poly.pdbx_seq_one_letter_code
_entity_poly.pdbx_strand_id
1 'polypeptide(L)'
;MTHSTRFNLPDDLVVAIATELKRVGGTPVDLFNFTLVSKLWQHLGLPIFYGNIALTNTTLIRFVDSFNAATYGKHVRSLTARFEADSGVHPSTLAMFTGPHGPPIMSSDFSGFGVSSGSPYPASTPTAVDDMLERLVPMIHSLVDLRSFSLYVAPSAYRSIRRATLVALLTALPATCTNLELDTHAQDHREEDEKAHVCDAVRTLLPRMHRVRIRVGAMCSAMFSADQKLHMPREDGTTENGFTTVFTPHLKSLVVNCGFGGPQIQLCGQADYTSHAKHPGQPERLALSSVTTGLERLVSQQGEALKNSRIYVVVGLEGDSAYQQCQTQLREDVVGRITWAFPVLPFGPTLSSGKYIMRLHDGSEYVLSNIDQIEALSEGFIWKDDIGGARLPAQILDAERDELGSFATGCVESRLPAQNGKEWAAQAVAENSMVALSTQWRNEEMVGERFVSAEKRIGRDYNGPIKEITPAGWKRTRDGYGIKRA
;
A
#
# COMPACT_ATOMS: atom_id res chain seq x y z
N MET A 1 56.65 4.71 6.50
CA MET A 1 55.91 5.98 6.68
C MET A 1 55.38 6.42 5.33
N THR A 2 54.19 5.95 4.95
CA THR A 2 53.49 6.49 3.78
C THR A 2 52.84 7.79 4.23
N HIS A 3 53.34 8.92 3.71
CA HIS A 3 52.63 10.20 3.81
C HIS A 3 51.31 10.03 3.05
N SER A 4 50.27 9.60 3.75
CA SER A 4 48.91 9.61 3.23
C SER A 4 48.51 11.08 3.12
N THR A 5 48.68 11.64 1.93
CA THR A 5 48.04 12.89 1.51
C THR A 5 46.55 12.70 1.74
N ARG A 6 46.03 13.30 2.81
CA ARG A 6 44.59 13.32 3.08
C ARG A 6 43.92 14.00 1.88
N PHE A 7 43.27 13.21 1.04
CA PHE A 7 42.37 13.73 0.03
C PHE A 7 41.18 14.38 0.76
N ASN A 8 41.25 15.69 0.96
CA ASN A 8 40.12 16.47 1.44
C ASN A 8 39.19 16.73 0.25
N LEU A 9 38.22 15.84 0.06
CA LEU A 9 37.12 16.10 -0.86
C LEU A 9 36.21 17.18 -0.25
N PRO A 10 35.71 18.13 -1.07
CA PRO A 10 34.59 19.01 -0.70
C PRO A 10 33.37 18.23 -0.18
N ASP A 11 32.65 18.80 0.79
CA ASP A 11 31.51 18.14 1.45
C ASP A 11 30.40 17.73 0.47
N ASP A 12 30.14 18.55 -0.55
CA ASP A 12 29.17 18.29 -1.61
C ASP A 12 29.54 17.04 -2.45
N LEU A 13 30.83 16.83 -2.73
CA LEU A 13 31.29 15.61 -3.40
C LEU A 13 31.14 14.38 -2.50
N VAL A 14 31.42 14.51 -1.20
CA VAL A 14 31.24 13.40 -0.23
C VAL A 14 29.77 13.01 -0.13
N VAL A 15 28.87 13.99 -0.06
CA VAL A 15 27.42 13.78 -0.12
C VAL A 15 26.98 13.13 -1.43
N ALA A 16 27.50 13.58 -2.58
CA ALA A 16 27.18 13.01 -3.87
C ALA A 16 27.60 11.52 -3.97
N ILE A 17 28.78 11.19 -3.46
CA ILE A 17 29.27 9.79 -3.39
C ILE A 17 28.35 8.94 -2.52
N ALA A 18 27.98 9.40 -1.32
CA ALA A 18 27.07 8.66 -0.45
C ALA A 18 25.69 8.44 -1.08
N THR A 19 25.16 9.46 -1.75
CA THR A 19 23.88 9.37 -2.49
C THR A 19 23.97 8.34 -3.60
N GLU A 20 25.07 8.31 -4.37
CA GLU A 20 25.24 7.34 -5.45
C GLU A 20 25.46 5.92 -4.93
N LEU A 21 26.18 5.75 -3.82
CA LEU A 21 26.30 4.45 -3.15
C LEU A 21 24.94 3.91 -2.71
N LYS A 22 24.04 4.77 -2.24
CA LYS A 22 22.66 4.38 -1.92
C LYS A 22 21.85 4.01 -3.15
N ARG A 23 22.06 4.74 -4.25
CA ARG A 23 21.33 4.58 -5.51
C ARG A 23 21.68 3.26 -6.21
N VAL A 24 22.97 2.94 -6.29
CA VAL A 24 23.50 1.76 -7.00
C VAL A 24 23.57 0.54 -6.09
N GLY A 25 23.84 0.75 -4.80
CA GLY A 25 23.97 -0.30 -3.81
C GLY A 25 22.61 -0.89 -3.47
N GLY A 26 22.25 -1.98 -4.14
CA GLY A 26 21.09 -2.80 -3.74
C GLY A 26 21.18 -3.35 -2.30
N THR A 27 22.35 -3.23 -1.66
CA THR A 27 22.53 -3.48 -0.23
C THR A 27 23.15 -2.26 0.48
N PRO A 28 22.72 -1.96 1.72
CA PRO A 28 23.24 -0.84 2.50
C PRO A 28 24.69 -1.02 3.01
N VAL A 29 25.38 -2.11 2.65
CA VAL A 29 26.72 -2.44 3.15
C VAL A 29 27.76 -1.40 2.73
N ASP A 30 27.74 -0.97 1.47
CA ASP A 30 28.71 -0.01 0.97
C ASP A 30 28.52 1.37 1.61
N LEU A 31 27.26 1.79 1.78
CA LEU A 31 26.94 3.03 2.46
C LEU A 31 27.27 2.96 3.96
N PHE A 32 27.11 1.80 4.60
CA PHE A 32 27.58 1.59 5.97
C PHE A 32 29.10 1.74 6.06
N ASN A 33 29.85 1.02 5.22
CA ASN A 33 31.31 1.09 5.17
C ASN A 33 31.81 2.52 4.89
N PHE A 34 31.11 3.26 4.02
CA PHE A 34 31.35 4.67 3.76
C PHE A 34 31.32 5.51 5.05
N THR A 35 30.36 5.28 5.94
CA THR A 35 30.29 6.01 7.22
C THR A 35 31.42 5.68 8.19
N LEU A 36 32.18 4.61 7.95
CA LEU A 36 33.31 4.19 8.78
C LEU A 36 34.66 4.76 8.32
N VAL A 37 34.72 5.44 7.17
CA VAL A 37 35.98 5.95 6.59
C VAL A 37 36.63 7.03 7.45
N SER A 38 35.86 8.04 7.87
CA SER A 38 36.35 9.14 8.71
C SER A 38 35.20 9.85 9.43
N LYS A 39 35.50 10.70 10.43
CA LYS A 39 34.47 11.49 11.13
C LYS A 39 33.66 12.39 10.18
N LEU A 40 34.30 12.96 9.16
CA LEU A 40 33.61 13.80 8.18
C LEU A 40 32.64 12.98 7.34
N TRP A 41 33.10 11.82 6.84
CA TRP A 41 32.28 10.92 6.03
C TRP A 41 31.14 10.32 6.84
N GLN A 42 31.39 10.00 8.12
CA GLN A 42 30.35 9.62 9.05
C GLN A 42 29.30 10.73 9.18
N HIS A 43 29.72 11.96 9.47
CA HIS A 43 28.81 13.09 9.65
C HIS A 43 27.92 13.35 8.43
N LEU A 44 28.49 13.32 7.23
CA LEU A 44 27.78 13.58 5.97
C LEU A 44 26.99 12.36 5.46
N GLY A 45 27.45 11.14 5.73
CA GLY A 45 26.80 9.90 5.28
C GLY A 45 25.63 9.47 6.16
N LEU A 46 25.66 9.76 7.47
CA LEU A 46 24.60 9.36 8.41
C LEU A 46 23.19 9.85 8.02
N PRO A 47 22.98 11.12 7.59
CA PRO A 47 21.68 11.56 7.07
C PRO A 47 21.16 10.75 5.88
N ILE A 48 22.05 10.31 4.99
CA ILE A 48 21.68 9.54 3.78
C ILE A 48 21.38 8.09 4.15
N PHE A 49 22.20 7.51 5.03
CA PHE A 49 22.06 6.15 5.52
C PHE A 49 20.77 5.94 6.32
N TYR A 50 20.50 6.80 7.31
CA TYR A 50 19.30 6.71 8.14
C TYR A 50 18.09 7.45 7.58
N GLY A 51 18.23 8.17 6.46
CA GLY A 51 17.19 9.04 5.91
C GLY A 51 15.86 8.32 5.65
N ASN A 52 15.91 7.12 5.06
CA ASN A 52 14.73 6.35 4.71
C ASN A 52 14.92 4.92 5.19
N ILE A 53 14.22 4.55 6.27
CA ILE A 53 14.34 3.25 6.93
C ILE A 53 13.15 2.38 6.54
N ALA A 54 13.43 1.16 6.06
CA ALA A 54 12.44 0.13 5.80
C ALA A 54 12.65 -1.05 6.74
N LEU A 55 11.61 -1.40 7.48
CA LEU A 55 11.57 -2.47 8.46
C LEU A 55 10.66 -3.58 7.96
N THR A 56 11.09 -4.83 8.13
CA THR A 56 10.30 -6.03 7.89
C THR A 56 10.03 -6.77 9.20
N ASN A 57 9.25 -7.86 9.16
CA ASN A 57 9.04 -8.74 10.32
C ASN A 57 10.36 -9.10 11.02
N THR A 58 11.42 -9.35 10.25
CA THR A 58 12.70 -9.85 10.76
C THR A 58 13.63 -8.74 11.23
N THR A 59 13.52 -7.53 10.69
CA THR A 59 14.40 -6.41 11.05
C THR A 59 13.80 -5.48 12.09
N LEU A 60 12.48 -5.45 12.26
CA LEU A 60 11.81 -4.59 13.23
C LEU A 60 12.27 -4.89 14.67
N ILE A 61 12.34 -6.16 15.08
CA ILE A 61 12.82 -6.53 16.43
C ILE A 61 14.23 -5.99 16.66
N ARG A 62 15.14 -6.27 15.72
CA ARG A 62 16.53 -5.81 15.80
C ARG A 62 16.61 -4.29 15.84
N PHE A 63 15.81 -3.60 15.04
CA PHE A 63 15.76 -2.16 15.00
C PHE A 63 15.34 -1.60 16.37
N VAL A 64 14.25 -2.10 16.95
CA VAL A 64 13.78 -1.69 18.28
C VAL A 64 14.83 -1.94 19.37
N ASP A 65 15.53 -3.07 19.30
CA ASP A 65 16.53 -3.45 20.32
C ASP A 65 17.85 -2.67 20.21
N SER A 66 18.23 -2.22 19.01
CA SER A 66 19.58 -1.70 18.75
C SER A 66 19.65 -0.26 18.27
N PHE A 67 18.56 0.30 17.75
CA PHE A 67 18.58 1.65 17.19
C PHE A 67 18.69 2.71 18.29
N ASN A 68 19.81 3.43 18.31
CA ASN A 68 20.00 4.56 19.21
C ASN A 68 19.25 5.79 18.68
N ALA A 69 17.95 5.83 18.97
CA ALA A 69 17.06 6.86 18.47
C ALA A 69 17.40 8.26 19.01
N ALA A 70 17.98 8.36 20.20
CA ALA A 70 18.47 9.63 20.74
C ALA A 70 19.60 10.24 19.90
N THR A 71 20.45 9.40 19.29
CA THR A 71 21.58 9.85 18.47
C THR A 71 21.18 10.04 17.01
N TYR A 72 20.44 9.07 16.46
CA TYR A 72 20.20 8.98 15.02
C TYR A 72 18.77 9.36 14.60
N GLY A 73 17.83 9.51 15.53
CA GLY A 73 16.42 9.80 15.23
C GLY A 73 16.19 11.07 14.43
N LYS A 74 17.04 12.10 14.62
CA LYS A 74 17.03 13.35 13.83
C LYS A 74 17.37 13.16 12.34
N HIS A 75 17.98 12.03 11.97
CA HIS A 75 18.33 11.74 10.59
C HIS A 75 17.20 11.02 9.85
N VAL A 76 16.24 10.42 10.57
CA VAL A 76 15.16 9.64 9.97
C VAL A 76 14.10 10.58 9.38
N ARG A 77 13.93 10.51 8.06
CA ARG A 77 12.93 11.29 7.30
C ARG A 77 11.76 10.42 6.85
N SER A 78 11.98 9.14 6.64
CA SER A 78 10.92 8.16 6.37
C SER A 78 11.11 6.90 7.17
N LEU A 79 9.99 6.35 7.65
CA LEU A 79 9.92 5.04 8.28
C LEU A 79 8.81 4.22 7.61
N THR A 80 9.19 3.07 7.05
CA THR A 80 8.28 2.08 6.49
C THR A 80 8.35 0.82 7.34
N ALA A 81 7.21 0.33 7.83
CA ALA A 81 7.09 -0.96 8.49
C ALA A 81 6.23 -1.89 7.63
N ARG A 82 6.81 -2.99 7.15
CA ARG A 82 6.21 -3.91 6.20
C ARG A 82 6.15 -5.32 6.78
N PHE A 83 4.95 -5.88 6.88
CA PHE A 83 4.74 -7.21 7.46
C PHE A 83 4.24 -8.17 6.39
N GLU A 84 5.12 -9.03 5.89
CA GLU A 84 4.78 -10.05 4.88
C GLU A 84 4.55 -11.42 5.52
N ALA A 85 4.01 -12.40 4.79
CA ALA A 85 4.08 -13.79 5.23
C ALA A 85 5.55 -14.25 5.19
N ASP A 86 5.96 -15.15 6.08
CA ASP A 86 7.35 -15.62 6.18
C ASP A 86 7.78 -16.53 5.00
N SER A 87 7.12 -16.42 3.84
CA SER A 87 7.34 -17.29 2.67
C SER A 87 8.61 -16.99 1.86
N GLY A 88 9.43 -16.03 2.28
CA GLY A 88 10.73 -15.76 1.67
C GLY A 88 11.22 -14.36 2.03
N VAL A 89 12.37 -14.28 2.70
CA VAL A 89 12.97 -13.01 3.09
C VAL A 89 13.33 -12.20 1.84
N HIS A 90 12.85 -10.95 1.74
CA HIS A 90 13.32 -10.02 0.71
C HIS A 90 14.84 -9.81 0.88
N PRO A 91 15.69 -10.09 -0.14
CA PRO A 91 17.15 -10.16 0.03
C PRO A 91 17.81 -8.87 0.52
N SER A 92 17.20 -7.70 0.31
CA SER A 92 17.83 -6.40 0.59
C SER A 92 17.72 -5.89 2.03
N THR A 93 16.87 -6.47 2.90
CA THR A 93 16.65 -5.90 4.25
C THR A 93 17.67 -6.35 5.32
N LEU A 94 18.39 -7.45 5.09
CA LEU A 94 19.20 -8.11 6.15
C LEU A 94 20.50 -7.39 6.53
N ALA A 95 20.95 -6.39 5.76
CA ALA A 95 22.27 -5.82 5.92
C ALA A 95 22.37 -4.61 6.88
N MET A 96 21.26 -4.13 7.47
CA MET A 96 21.29 -2.92 8.32
C MET A 96 21.66 -3.17 9.79
N PHE A 97 21.67 -4.42 10.26
CA PHE A 97 21.87 -4.72 11.68
C PHE A 97 22.83 -5.90 11.88
N THR A 98 24.13 -5.59 11.99
CA THR A 98 25.11 -6.51 12.57
C THR A 98 24.91 -6.52 14.08
N GLY A 99 24.86 -7.71 14.69
CA GLY A 99 24.74 -7.85 16.14
C GLY A 99 25.90 -7.19 16.90
N PRO A 100 25.79 -7.01 18.23
CA PRO A 100 26.77 -6.23 19.00
C PRO A 100 28.21 -6.73 18.91
N HIS A 101 28.47 -8.01 18.58
CA HIS A 101 29.82 -8.61 18.62
C HIS A 101 30.10 -9.73 17.59
N GLY A 102 29.96 -9.50 16.28
CA GLY A 102 30.53 -10.46 15.31
C GLY A 102 30.43 -10.08 13.82
N PRO A 103 31.40 -10.50 12.98
CA PRO A 103 31.32 -10.35 11.53
C PRO A 103 30.20 -11.24 10.94
N PRO A 104 29.62 -10.86 9.79
CA PRO A 104 28.50 -11.59 9.20
C PRO A 104 28.95 -12.97 8.70
N ILE A 105 28.36 -14.03 9.24
CA ILE A 105 28.50 -15.39 8.69
C ILE A 105 27.43 -15.55 7.61
N MET A 106 27.82 -15.41 6.35
CA MET A 106 26.99 -15.85 5.22
C MET A 106 27.08 -17.37 5.12
N SER A 107 26.04 -18.07 5.58
CA SER A 107 25.82 -19.47 5.25
C SER A 107 24.99 -19.55 3.97
N SER A 108 25.60 -20.04 2.89
CA SER A 108 24.99 -20.18 1.56
C SER A 108 24.21 -21.47 1.35
N ASP A 109 24.08 -22.32 2.35
CA ASP A 109 23.57 -23.69 2.15
C ASP A 109 22.16 -23.84 2.74
N PHE A 110 21.15 -23.44 1.97
CA PHE A 110 19.75 -23.76 2.24
C PHE A 110 19.05 -24.24 0.96
N SER A 111 19.55 -25.33 0.39
CA SER A 111 18.90 -26.07 -0.69
C SER A 111 18.54 -27.47 -0.19
N GLY A 112 17.29 -27.66 0.24
CA GLY A 112 16.79 -29.02 0.50
C GLY A 112 15.67 -29.13 1.52
N PHE A 113 14.49 -28.59 1.25
CA PHE A 113 13.26 -29.08 1.88
C PHE A 113 12.16 -29.22 0.83
N GLY A 114 11.90 -30.48 0.46
CA GLY A 114 10.70 -30.86 -0.28
C GLY A 114 9.47 -30.62 0.58
N VAL A 115 8.47 -29.96 0.00
CA VAL A 115 7.19 -29.65 0.64
C VAL A 115 6.38 -30.94 0.71
N SER A 116 6.43 -31.64 1.85
CA SER A 116 5.45 -32.67 2.17
C SER A 116 4.13 -32.02 2.55
N SER A 117 3.14 -32.17 1.67
CA SER A 117 1.74 -31.84 1.93
C SER A 117 1.21 -32.71 3.07
N GLY A 118 1.09 -32.17 4.29
CA GLY A 118 0.45 -32.88 5.39
C GLY A 118 0.87 -32.50 6.81
N SER A 119 1.87 -31.63 7.01
CA SER A 119 2.23 -31.19 8.36
C SER A 119 1.28 -30.09 8.84
N PRO A 120 0.65 -30.20 10.03
CA PRO A 120 0.01 -29.06 10.67
C PRO A 120 1.12 -28.06 10.97
N TYR A 121 1.15 -26.94 10.25
CA TYR A 121 2.04 -25.83 10.61
C TYR A 121 1.72 -25.45 12.06
N PRO A 122 2.71 -25.41 12.98
CA PRO A 122 2.46 -24.85 14.30
C PRO A 122 1.93 -23.44 14.07
N ALA A 123 0.75 -23.15 14.60
CA ALA A 123 0.14 -21.83 14.51
C ALA A 123 1.18 -20.83 15.01
N SER A 124 1.81 -20.09 14.09
CA SER A 124 2.66 -18.97 14.42
C SER A 124 1.80 -18.03 15.27
N THR A 125 2.18 -17.87 16.53
CA THR A 125 1.37 -17.16 17.53
C THR A 125 1.03 -15.75 17.01
N PRO A 126 -0.26 -15.40 16.81
CA PRO A 126 -0.70 -14.11 16.27
C PRO A 126 -0.16 -12.87 17.01
N THR A 127 0.35 -13.04 18.23
CA THR A 127 0.82 -11.98 19.13
C THR A 127 2.08 -11.25 18.64
N ALA A 128 2.91 -11.86 17.79
CA ALA A 128 4.24 -11.31 17.51
C ALA A 128 4.23 -9.92 16.84
N VAL A 129 3.31 -9.64 15.91
CA VAL A 129 3.33 -8.34 15.19
C VAL A 129 2.81 -7.20 16.03
N ASP A 130 1.74 -7.44 16.76
CA ASP A 130 1.18 -6.43 17.64
C ASP A 130 2.19 -6.01 18.71
N ASP A 131 2.85 -6.99 19.36
CA ASP A 131 3.93 -6.73 20.34
C ASP A 131 5.08 -5.93 19.71
N MET A 132 5.51 -6.27 18.48
CA MET A 132 6.56 -5.53 17.79
C MET A 132 6.16 -4.08 17.49
N LEU A 133 4.91 -3.87 17.10
CA LEU A 133 4.35 -2.54 16.84
C LEU A 133 4.21 -1.71 18.11
N GLU A 134 3.76 -2.29 19.22
CA GLU A 134 3.73 -1.60 20.51
C GLU A 134 5.13 -1.10 20.92
N ARG A 135 6.16 -1.92 20.70
CA ARG A 135 7.54 -1.54 21.00
C ARG A 135 8.09 -0.44 20.07
N LEU A 136 7.50 -0.26 18.89
CA LEU A 136 7.85 0.81 17.96
C LEU A 136 7.31 2.19 18.41
N VAL A 137 6.17 2.22 19.12
CA VAL A 137 5.52 3.45 19.62
C VAL A 137 6.47 4.42 20.34
N PRO A 138 7.25 4.02 21.37
CA PRO A 138 8.16 4.94 22.05
C PRO A 138 9.28 5.47 21.14
N MET A 139 9.74 4.68 20.17
CA MET A 139 10.77 5.14 19.23
C MET A 139 10.26 6.21 18.29
N ILE A 140 9.02 6.10 17.79
CA ILE A 140 8.44 7.07 16.85
C ILE A 140 8.49 8.50 17.42
N HIS A 141 8.25 8.67 18.72
CA HIS A 141 8.31 9.98 19.39
C HIS A 141 9.69 10.65 19.27
N SER A 142 10.76 9.87 19.18
CA SER A 142 12.14 10.38 19.08
C SER A 142 12.56 10.72 17.64
N LEU A 143 11.76 10.35 16.64
CA LEU A 143 12.01 10.63 15.24
C LEU A 143 11.54 12.04 14.87
N VAL A 144 12.03 13.07 15.58
CA VAL A 144 11.56 14.46 15.52
C VAL A 144 11.49 15.07 14.11
N ASP A 145 12.21 14.48 13.18
CA ASP A 145 12.44 14.95 11.83
C ASP A 145 11.75 14.07 10.75
N LEU A 146 10.93 13.09 11.20
CA LEU A 146 10.16 12.16 10.37
C LEU A 146 9.13 12.92 9.54
N ARG A 147 9.14 12.72 8.22
CA ARG A 147 8.24 13.37 7.25
C ARG A 147 7.22 12.41 6.65
N SER A 148 7.53 11.13 6.60
CA SER A 148 6.70 10.08 6.03
C SER A 148 6.67 8.86 6.93
N PHE A 149 5.47 8.31 7.15
CA PHE A 149 5.28 7.04 7.83
C PHE A 149 4.41 6.14 6.96
N SER A 150 4.85 4.89 6.76
CA SER A 150 4.09 3.85 6.06
C SER A 150 4.04 2.59 6.91
N LEU A 151 2.84 2.11 7.18
CA LEU A 151 2.58 0.79 7.74
C LEU A 151 1.83 -0.03 6.69
N TYR A 152 2.41 -1.17 6.28
CA TYR A 152 1.82 -2.08 5.32
C TYR A 152 1.84 -3.51 5.86
N VAL A 153 0.71 -4.22 5.76
CA VAL A 153 0.56 -5.61 6.17
C VAL A 153 0.06 -6.43 5.00
N ALA A 154 0.89 -7.35 4.50
CA ALA A 154 0.54 -8.13 3.32
C ALA A 154 -0.70 -9.02 3.56
N PRO A 155 -1.53 -9.22 2.52
CA PRO A 155 -2.75 -10.03 2.65
C PRO A 155 -2.51 -11.46 3.13
N SER A 156 -1.35 -12.04 2.81
CA SER A 156 -1.00 -13.43 3.16
C SER A 156 -0.56 -13.63 4.60
N ALA A 157 -0.39 -12.55 5.36
CA ALA A 157 0.29 -12.60 6.64
C ALA A 157 -0.61 -13.13 7.79
N TYR A 158 -1.94 -13.15 7.66
CA TYR A 158 -2.91 -13.50 8.72
C TYR A 158 -2.50 -12.96 10.11
N ARG A 159 -2.12 -11.69 10.17
CA ARG A 159 -1.59 -11.07 11.40
C ARG A 159 -2.63 -10.16 12.00
N SER A 160 -3.13 -10.52 13.17
CA SER A 160 -4.12 -9.72 13.88
C SER A 160 -3.43 -8.53 14.56
N ILE A 161 -3.70 -7.30 14.15
CA ILE A 161 -3.17 -6.08 14.80
C ILE A 161 -4.29 -5.45 15.64
N ARG A 162 -4.04 -5.11 16.91
CA ARG A 162 -5.06 -4.43 17.71
C ARG A 162 -5.20 -2.97 17.24
N ARG A 163 -6.43 -2.49 17.12
CA ARG A 163 -6.70 -1.10 16.76
C ARG A 163 -6.16 -0.12 17.81
N ALA A 164 -6.13 -0.49 19.09
CA ALA A 164 -5.48 0.26 20.15
C ALA A 164 -3.99 0.50 19.86
N THR A 165 -3.28 -0.52 19.36
CA THR A 165 -1.87 -0.41 18.94
C THR A 165 -1.73 0.55 17.77
N LEU A 166 -2.61 0.47 16.77
CA LEU A 166 -2.62 1.42 15.64
C LEU A 166 -2.88 2.86 16.11
N VAL A 167 -3.84 3.06 17.02
CA VAL A 167 -4.13 4.38 17.60
C VAL A 167 -2.91 4.91 18.37
N ALA A 168 -2.21 4.08 19.14
CA ALA A 168 -0.99 4.45 19.84
C ALA A 168 0.13 4.87 18.87
N LEU A 169 0.35 4.09 17.80
CA LEU A 169 1.33 4.43 16.75
C LEU A 169 1.01 5.77 16.09
N LEU A 170 -0.25 5.97 15.66
CA LEU A 170 -0.67 7.19 14.99
C LEU A 170 -0.56 8.43 15.89
N THR A 171 -0.88 8.26 17.17
CA THR A 171 -0.76 9.33 18.19
C THR A 171 0.71 9.69 18.46
N ALA A 172 1.61 8.71 18.36
CA ALA A 172 3.04 8.91 18.52
C ALA A 172 3.71 9.69 17.38
N LEU A 173 3.07 9.79 16.21
CA LEU A 173 3.67 10.42 15.04
C LEU A 173 4.01 11.90 15.31
N PRO A 174 5.28 12.32 15.17
CA PRO A 174 5.71 13.69 15.45
C PRO A 174 5.08 14.66 14.44
N ALA A 175 4.88 15.92 14.83
CA ALA A 175 4.22 16.97 14.02
C ALA A 175 4.81 17.17 12.60
N THR A 176 6.09 16.86 12.43
CA THR A 176 6.84 16.90 11.16
C THR A 176 6.37 15.84 10.14
N CYS A 177 5.72 14.77 10.61
CA CYS A 177 5.20 13.72 9.74
C CYS A 177 3.99 14.26 8.98
N THR A 178 4.11 14.41 7.66
CA THR A 178 3.07 15.03 6.82
C THR A 178 2.58 14.09 5.72
N ASN A 179 3.11 12.87 5.65
CA ASN A 179 2.68 11.86 4.70
C ASN A 179 2.43 10.56 5.48
N LEU A 180 1.27 9.95 5.26
CA LEU A 180 0.82 8.77 5.98
C LEU A 180 0.30 7.72 5.00
N GLU A 181 0.84 6.52 5.07
CA GLU A 181 0.20 5.33 4.57
C GLU A 181 -0.11 4.39 5.74
N LEU A 182 -1.36 3.98 5.84
CA LEU A 182 -1.82 3.00 6.81
C LEU A 182 -2.61 1.94 6.07
N ASP A 183 -2.00 0.78 5.87
CA ASP A 183 -2.58 -0.32 5.12
C ASP A 183 -2.45 -1.63 5.89
N THR A 184 -3.53 -2.05 6.52
CA THR A 184 -3.58 -3.29 7.29
C THR A 184 -4.16 -4.45 6.48
N HIS A 185 -4.60 -4.22 5.23
CA HIS A 185 -5.39 -5.20 4.46
C HIS A 185 -6.57 -5.80 5.24
N ALA A 186 -7.21 -5.01 6.10
CA ALA A 186 -8.28 -5.45 7.00
C ALA A 186 -7.86 -6.51 8.04
N GLN A 187 -6.56 -6.64 8.32
CA GLN A 187 -6.02 -7.55 9.33
C GLN A 187 -5.96 -6.92 10.74
N ASP A 188 -6.45 -5.69 10.92
CA ASP A 188 -6.69 -5.14 12.25
C ASP A 188 -8.03 -5.57 12.83
N HIS A 189 -8.07 -5.61 14.16
CA HIS A 189 -9.23 -6.01 14.94
C HIS A 189 -9.34 -5.16 16.20
N ARG A 190 -10.50 -5.18 16.83
CA ARG A 190 -10.68 -4.67 18.19
C ARG A 190 -11.29 -5.75 19.09
N GLU A 191 -11.04 -5.65 20.38
CA GLU A 191 -11.81 -6.42 21.36
C GLU A 191 -13.22 -5.83 21.55
N GLU A 192 -14.15 -6.60 22.10
CA GLU A 192 -15.54 -6.17 22.30
C GLU A 192 -15.64 -4.94 23.22
N ASP A 193 -14.82 -4.90 24.27
CA ASP A 193 -14.73 -3.80 25.24
C ASP A 193 -13.82 -2.64 24.78
N GLU A 194 -13.08 -2.83 23.68
CA GLU A 194 -12.18 -1.83 23.13
C GLU A 194 -12.99 -0.70 22.45
N LYS A 195 -12.80 0.52 22.98
CA LYS A 195 -13.44 1.74 22.48
C LYS A 195 -12.58 2.52 21.48
N ALA A 196 -11.35 2.07 21.24
CA ALA A 196 -10.40 2.78 20.39
C ALA A 196 -10.86 2.72 18.93
N HIS A 197 -10.88 3.88 18.28
CA HIS A 197 -11.35 4.02 16.91
C HIS A 197 -10.24 4.63 16.05
N VAL A 198 -9.67 3.84 15.13
CA VAL A 198 -8.54 4.28 14.30
C VAL A 198 -8.87 5.55 13.51
N CYS A 199 -10.12 5.71 13.05
CA CYS A 199 -10.54 6.94 12.36
C CYS A 199 -10.41 8.22 13.20
N ASP A 200 -10.46 8.14 14.54
CA ASP A 200 -10.27 9.32 15.40
C ASP A 200 -8.82 9.78 15.43
N ALA A 201 -7.91 8.81 15.49
CA ALA A 201 -6.49 9.08 15.40
C ALA A 201 -6.15 9.66 14.03
N VAL A 202 -6.67 9.07 12.95
CA VAL A 202 -6.50 9.61 11.59
C VAL A 202 -7.07 11.03 11.49
N ARG A 203 -8.30 11.27 11.94
CA ARG A 203 -8.93 12.60 11.95
C ARG A 203 -8.03 13.65 12.58
N THR A 204 -7.40 13.32 13.71
CA THR A 204 -6.52 14.22 14.44
C THR A 204 -5.25 14.57 13.64
N LEU A 205 -4.81 13.67 12.76
CA LEU A 205 -3.65 13.88 11.89
C LEU A 205 -3.98 14.70 10.64
N LEU A 206 -5.18 14.53 10.06
CA LEU A 206 -5.55 15.12 8.77
C LEU A 206 -5.24 16.61 8.59
N PRO A 207 -5.41 17.51 9.59
CA PRO A 207 -5.12 18.95 9.42
C PRO A 207 -3.71 19.28 8.95
N ARG A 208 -2.72 18.44 9.30
CA ARG A 208 -1.31 18.63 8.92
C ARG A 208 -0.85 17.71 7.79
N MET A 209 -1.70 16.81 7.31
CA MET A 209 -1.31 15.85 6.28
C MET A 209 -1.30 16.49 4.89
N HIS A 210 -0.30 16.13 4.10
CA HIS A 210 -0.21 16.42 2.68
C HIS A 210 -0.71 15.26 1.85
N ARG A 211 -0.35 14.03 2.23
CA ARG A 211 -0.61 12.83 1.42
C ARG A 211 -0.98 11.68 2.31
N VAL A 212 -2.14 11.10 2.06
CA VAL A 212 -2.72 10.08 2.91
C VAL A 212 -3.20 8.91 2.06
N ARG A 213 -2.88 7.69 2.47
CA ARG A 213 -3.48 6.46 1.94
C ARG A 213 -3.90 5.59 3.12
N ILE A 214 -5.17 5.19 3.17
CA ILE A 214 -5.73 4.45 4.29
C ILE A 214 -6.51 3.24 3.79
N ARG A 215 -6.22 2.09 4.38
CA ARG A 215 -7.03 0.88 4.39
C ARG A 215 -6.90 0.22 5.76
N VAL A 216 -7.98 0.23 6.52
CA VAL A 216 -8.10 -0.47 7.80
C VAL A 216 -9.39 -1.28 7.84
N GLY A 217 -9.47 -2.28 8.71
CA GLY A 217 -10.51 -3.31 8.74
C GLY A 217 -11.91 -2.78 9.03
N ALA A 218 -12.01 -1.64 9.73
CA ALA A 218 -13.24 -0.87 9.75
C ALA A 218 -13.00 0.64 9.61
N MET A 219 -13.84 1.30 8.81
CA MET A 219 -13.78 2.74 8.56
C MET A 219 -15.17 3.39 8.61
N CYS A 220 -15.23 4.69 8.91
CA CYS A 220 -16.46 5.48 8.88
C CYS A 220 -16.21 6.96 8.55
N SER A 221 -17.28 7.71 8.28
CA SER A 221 -17.25 9.14 7.95
C SER A 221 -16.73 10.04 9.09
N ALA A 222 -16.73 9.57 10.34
CA ALA A 222 -16.25 10.35 11.49
C ALA A 222 -14.77 10.76 11.32
N MET A 223 -14.01 10.03 10.50
CA MET A 223 -12.64 10.39 10.09
C MET A 223 -12.53 11.81 9.50
N PHE A 224 -13.60 12.30 8.87
CA PHE A 224 -13.62 13.59 8.17
C PHE A 224 -14.47 14.65 8.89
N SER A 225 -15.03 14.31 10.04
CA SER A 225 -15.79 15.21 10.89
C SER A 225 -14.87 15.94 11.86
N ALA A 226 -15.19 17.15 12.31
CA ALA A 226 -14.58 17.81 13.45
C ALA A 226 -15.25 17.41 14.78
N ASP A 227 -16.48 16.90 14.73
CA ASP A 227 -17.21 16.46 15.92
C ASP A 227 -16.86 15.01 16.27
N GLN A 228 -16.39 14.82 17.50
CA GLN A 228 -16.05 13.52 18.09
C GLN A 228 -17.28 12.67 18.42
N LYS A 229 -18.50 13.23 18.49
CA LYS A 229 -19.70 12.49 18.89
C LYS A 229 -20.37 11.72 17.75
N LEU A 230 -19.96 11.95 16.50
CA LEU A 230 -20.59 11.42 15.28
C LEU A 230 -20.20 9.97 14.92
N HIS A 231 -20.01 9.08 15.90
CA HIS A 231 -19.60 7.70 15.62
C HIS A 231 -20.71 6.79 15.08
N MET A 232 -21.97 7.23 15.10
CA MET A 232 -23.09 6.40 14.70
C MET A 232 -24.01 7.21 13.77
N PRO A 233 -24.07 6.92 12.46
CA PRO A 233 -25.23 7.33 11.69
C PRO A 233 -26.47 6.69 12.33
N ARG A 234 -27.49 7.51 12.66
CA ARG A 234 -28.80 6.96 13.02
C ARG A 234 -29.25 5.98 11.94
N GLU A 235 -29.83 4.86 12.36
CA GLU A 235 -30.36 3.81 11.46
C GLU A 235 -31.41 4.35 10.47
N ASP A 236 -32.03 5.49 10.79
CA ASP A 236 -33.03 6.16 9.94
C ASP A 236 -32.45 6.92 8.74
N GLY A 237 -31.11 6.97 8.57
CA GLY A 237 -30.48 7.66 7.45
C GLY A 237 -30.68 9.17 7.45
N THR A 238 -31.25 9.75 8.50
CA THR A 238 -31.42 11.20 8.60
C THR A 238 -30.06 11.84 8.89
N THR A 239 -29.63 12.69 7.97
CA THR A 239 -28.40 13.45 8.09
C THR A 239 -28.52 14.40 9.28
N GLU A 240 -27.79 14.14 10.36
CA GLU A 240 -27.68 15.12 11.44
C GLU A 240 -27.24 16.46 10.86
N ASN A 241 -27.98 17.53 11.19
CA ASN A 241 -27.70 18.92 10.86
C ASN A 241 -26.38 19.45 11.51
N GLY A 242 -25.41 18.59 11.77
CA GLY A 242 -24.21 18.87 12.59
C GLY A 242 -22.89 18.35 12.05
N PHE A 243 -22.81 17.81 10.83
CA PHE A 243 -21.52 17.38 10.27
C PHE A 243 -20.64 18.56 9.88
N THR A 244 -19.78 18.98 10.81
CA THR A 244 -18.72 19.95 10.57
C THR A 244 -17.49 19.20 10.09
N THR A 245 -16.89 19.58 8.97
CA THR A 245 -15.70 18.88 8.45
C THR A 245 -14.42 19.25 9.18
N VAL A 246 -13.48 18.30 9.28
CA VAL A 246 -12.12 18.58 9.75
C VAL A 246 -11.39 19.46 8.74
N PHE A 247 -10.80 20.57 9.18
CA PHE A 247 -10.09 21.50 8.27
C PHE A 247 -8.77 20.88 7.79
N THR A 248 -8.57 20.79 6.47
CA THR A 248 -7.42 20.09 5.84
C THR A 248 -6.67 20.96 4.83
N PRO A 249 -6.08 22.09 5.25
CA PRO A 249 -5.55 23.12 4.34
C PRO A 249 -4.37 22.67 3.48
N HIS A 250 -3.69 21.60 3.87
CA HIS A 250 -2.47 21.15 3.22
C HIS A 250 -2.63 19.85 2.42
N LEU A 251 -3.83 19.27 2.40
CA LEU A 251 -4.09 17.97 1.81
C LEU A 251 -4.00 18.04 0.29
N LYS A 252 -3.01 17.37 -0.30
CA LYS A 252 -2.76 17.28 -1.75
C LYS A 252 -3.28 15.97 -2.34
N SER A 253 -3.25 14.89 -1.57
CA SER A 253 -3.85 13.61 -1.98
C SER A 253 -4.37 12.81 -0.80
N LEU A 254 -5.51 12.16 -0.98
CA LEU A 254 -6.12 11.25 -0.03
C LEU A 254 -6.70 10.06 -0.80
N VAL A 255 -6.24 8.85 -0.47
CA VAL A 255 -6.81 7.61 -0.97
C VAL A 255 -7.43 6.86 0.19
N VAL A 256 -8.70 6.50 0.06
CA VAL A 256 -9.36 5.59 0.99
C VAL A 256 -9.74 4.33 0.23
N ASN A 257 -9.04 3.24 0.54
CA ASN A 257 -9.28 1.95 -0.10
C ASN A 257 -10.24 1.14 0.77
N CYS A 258 -11.46 0.96 0.25
CA CYS A 258 -12.57 0.23 0.85
C CYS A 258 -12.57 -1.27 0.46
N GLY A 259 -11.46 -1.78 -0.05
CA GLY A 259 -11.15 -3.19 -0.28
C GLY A 259 -11.15 -3.56 -1.76
N PHE A 260 -10.24 -4.45 -2.18
CA PHE A 260 -10.26 -5.18 -3.44
C PHE A 260 -9.67 -6.59 -3.22
N GLY A 261 -10.26 -7.62 -3.83
CA GLY A 261 -9.71 -8.98 -3.82
C GLY A 261 -9.58 -9.64 -2.43
N GLY A 262 -10.33 -9.15 -1.45
CA GLY A 262 -10.34 -9.61 -0.06
C GLY A 262 -11.66 -9.25 0.63
N PRO A 263 -11.76 -9.41 1.96
CA PRO A 263 -12.95 -9.01 2.70
C PRO A 263 -13.25 -7.52 2.48
N GLN A 264 -14.52 -7.21 2.21
CA GLN A 264 -14.94 -5.82 2.14
C GLN A 264 -14.76 -5.14 3.51
N ILE A 265 -14.35 -3.87 3.49
CA ILE A 265 -14.08 -3.13 4.73
C ILE A 265 -15.37 -2.87 5.50
N GLN A 266 -15.36 -3.20 6.78
CA GLN A 266 -16.51 -3.03 7.68
C GLN A 266 -16.77 -1.56 7.98
N LEU A 267 -18.04 -1.21 8.14
CA LEU A 267 -18.41 0.06 8.76
C LEU A 267 -18.12 -0.02 10.26
N CYS A 268 -17.48 1.01 10.83
CA CYS A 268 -17.32 1.08 12.29
C CYS A 268 -18.68 1.11 13.00
N GLY A 269 -18.80 0.42 14.14
CA GLY A 269 -20.08 0.32 14.86
C GLY A 269 -20.01 -0.66 16.02
N GLN A 270 -21.16 -1.20 16.45
CA GLN A 270 -21.17 -2.20 17.54
C GLN A 270 -20.59 -3.56 17.09
N ALA A 271 -20.77 -3.93 15.82
CA ALA A 271 -20.39 -5.24 15.31
C ALA A 271 -18.98 -5.30 14.70
N ASP A 272 -18.24 -4.19 14.60
CA ASP A 272 -16.95 -4.15 13.89
C ASP A 272 -15.76 -4.77 14.66
N TYR A 273 -16.00 -5.31 15.86
CA TYR A 273 -15.09 -6.26 16.52
C TYR A 273 -15.08 -7.63 15.80
N THR A 274 -16.13 -7.93 15.02
CA THR A 274 -16.22 -9.10 14.12
C THR A 274 -15.39 -8.94 12.84
N SER A 275 -14.32 -8.16 12.90
CA SER A 275 -13.39 -7.96 11.79
C SER A 275 -12.93 -9.29 11.19
N HIS A 276 -12.72 -9.31 9.88
CA HIS A 276 -12.34 -10.52 9.14
C HIS A 276 -11.07 -11.19 9.70
N ALA A 277 -10.18 -10.41 10.32
CA ALA A 277 -8.98 -10.90 10.99
C ALA A 277 -9.26 -11.97 12.07
N LYS A 278 -10.33 -11.79 12.85
CA LYS A 278 -10.73 -12.73 13.92
C LYS A 278 -11.96 -13.56 13.57
N HIS A 279 -12.88 -12.99 12.80
CA HIS A 279 -14.17 -13.59 12.50
C HIS A 279 -14.38 -13.59 10.97
N PRO A 280 -13.89 -14.62 10.26
CA PRO A 280 -14.10 -14.72 8.83
C PRO A 280 -15.60 -14.87 8.54
N GLY A 281 -16.22 -13.79 8.09
CA GLY A 281 -17.64 -13.70 7.76
C GLY A 281 -17.92 -12.52 6.85
N GLN A 282 -19.12 -12.46 6.28
CA GLN A 282 -19.54 -11.28 5.53
C GLN A 282 -19.80 -10.14 6.51
N PRO A 283 -19.24 -8.94 6.27
CA PRO A 283 -19.51 -7.78 7.09
C PRO A 283 -21.00 -7.41 7.04
N GLU A 284 -21.62 -7.16 8.19
CA GLU A 284 -23.03 -6.75 8.24
C GLU A 284 -23.28 -5.42 7.53
N ARG A 285 -22.30 -4.50 7.59
CA ARG A 285 -22.35 -3.16 7.00
C ARG A 285 -21.00 -2.79 6.40
N LEU A 286 -21.03 -2.19 5.22
CA LEU A 286 -19.83 -1.79 4.47
C LEU A 286 -19.46 -0.34 4.73
N ALA A 287 -18.16 -0.06 4.82
CA ALA A 287 -17.65 1.30 5.02
C ALA A 287 -17.92 2.25 3.84
N LEU A 288 -18.03 1.70 2.62
CA LEU A 288 -18.01 2.45 1.37
C LEU A 288 -18.98 3.65 1.36
N SER A 289 -20.25 3.43 1.69
CA SER A 289 -21.27 4.49 1.64
C SER A 289 -21.01 5.59 2.68
N SER A 290 -20.59 5.21 3.89
CA SER A 290 -20.26 6.15 4.96
C SER A 290 -19.03 6.98 4.60
N VAL A 291 -17.92 6.33 4.21
CA VAL A 291 -16.68 7.00 3.81
C VAL A 291 -16.92 7.98 2.66
N THR A 292 -17.59 7.52 1.61
CA THR A 292 -17.89 8.35 0.43
C THR A 292 -18.72 9.57 0.82
N THR A 293 -19.78 9.39 1.63
CA THR A 293 -20.60 10.51 2.13
C THR A 293 -19.77 11.51 2.94
N GLY A 294 -18.87 11.04 3.79
CA GLY A 294 -17.99 11.90 4.59
C GLY A 294 -17.03 12.72 3.73
N LEU A 295 -16.46 12.10 2.70
CA LEU A 295 -15.57 12.77 1.73
C LEU A 295 -16.31 13.77 0.85
N GLU A 296 -17.51 13.42 0.36
CA GLU A 296 -18.36 14.35 -0.40
C GLU A 296 -18.65 15.62 0.42
N ARG A 297 -18.92 15.47 1.73
CA ARG A 297 -19.11 16.60 2.64
C ARG A 297 -17.83 17.41 2.85
N LEU A 298 -16.70 16.74 3.04
CA LEU A 298 -15.37 17.37 3.15
C LEU A 298 -15.09 18.25 1.92
N VAL A 299 -15.20 17.68 0.73
CA VAL A 299 -15.00 18.39 -0.54
C VAL A 299 -16.02 19.52 -0.72
N SER A 300 -17.29 19.30 -0.37
CA SER A 300 -18.32 20.34 -0.53
C SER A 300 -18.11 21.54 0.40
N GLN A 301 -17.64 21.33 1.63
CA GLN A 301 -17.39 22.40 2.59
C GLN A 301 -16.04 23.11 2.39
N GLN A 302 -15.04 22.42 1.84
CA GLN A 302 -13.67 22.95 1.65
C GLN A 302 -13.26 23.07 0.17
N GLY A 303 -14.23 23.14 -0.74
CA GLY A 303 -14.02 22.96 -2.18
C GLY A 303 -12.88 23.79 -2.77
N GLU A 304 -12.74 25.06 -2.38
CA GLU A 304 -11.67 25.92 -2.90
C GLU A 304 -10.27 25.48 -2.43
N ALA A 305 -10.14 25.02 -1.18
CA ALA A 305 -8.88 24.52 -0.64
C ALA A 305 -8.47 23.16 -1.26
N LEU A 306 -9.46 22.35 -1.65
CA LEU A 306 -9.27 20.99 -2.15
C LEU A 306 -9.40 20.85 -3.67
N LYS A 307 -9.63 21.93 -4.42
CA LYS A 307 -9.91 21.89 -5.88
C LYS A 307 -8.82 21.23 -6.72
N ASN A 308 -7.57 21.26 -6.24
CA ASN A 308 -6.41 20.68 -6.92
C ASN A 308 -5.93 19.38 -6.25
N SER A 309 -6.68 18.88 -5.26
CA SER A 309 -6.31 17.72 -4.48
C SER A 309 -6.82 16.45 -5.15
N ARG A 310 -6.05 15.37 -5.07
CA ARG A 310 -6.44 14.04 -5.57
C ARG A 310 -7.10 13.25 -4.46
N ILE A 311 -8.43 13.27 -4.39
CA ILE A 311 -9.19 12.58 -3.34
C ILE A 311 -9.95 11.42 -3.95
N TYR A 312 -9.49 10.20 -3.64
CA TYR A 312 -9.99 8.97 -4.23
C TYR A 312 -10.62 8.05 -3.19
N VAL A 313 -11.76 7.45 -3.57
CA VAL A 313 -12.29 6.24 -2.94
C VAL A 313 -12.08 5.09 -3.91
N VAL A 314 -11.50 4.00 -3.43
CA VAL A 314 -11.17 2.82 -4.23
C VAL A 314 -11.89 1.61 -3.67
N VAL A 315 -12.59 0.86 -4.51
CA VAL A 315 -13.30 -0.36 -4.10
C VAL A 315 -13.36 -1.38 -5.22
N GLY A 316 -13.19 -2.65 -4.88
CA GLY A 316 -13.35 -3.80 -5.72
C GLY A 316 -14.74 -4.39 -5.63
N LEU A 317 -15.30 -4.72 -6.78
CA LEU A 317 -16.57 -5.40 -6.92
C LEU A 317 -16.37 -6.71 -7.65
N GLU A 318 -17.03 -7.74 -7.15
CA GLU A 318 -17.18 -8.99 -7.87
C GLU A 318 -18.10 -8.80 -9.08
N GLY A 319 -18.00 -9.72 -10.06
CA GLY A 319 -18.88 -9.72 -11.23
C GLY A 319 -20.36 -9.87 -10.84
N ASP A 320 -21.26 -9.49 -11.75
CA ASP A 320 -22.71 -9.55 -11.54
C ASP A 320 -23.30 -10.97 -11.54
N SER A 321 -22.49 -11.96 -11.91
CA SER A 321 -22.88 -13.35 -12.02
C SER A 321 -21.69 -14.28 -11.79
N ALA A 322 -21.99 -15.51 -11.35
CA ALA A 322 -20.97 -16.56 -11.18
C ALA A 322 -20.23 -16.94 -12.48
N TYR A 323 -20.76 -16.54 -13.64
CA TYR A 323 -20.16 -16.78 -14.95
C TYR A 323 -19.31 -15.61 -15.44
N GLN A 324 -19.47 -14.43 -14.85
CA GLN A 324 -18.66 -13.27 -15.19
C GLN A 324 -17.30 -13.38 -14.52
N GLN A 325 -16.25 -13.58 -15.31
CA GLN A 325 -14.88 -13.63 -14.78
C GLN A 325 -14.35 -12.23 -14.47
N CYS A 326 -14.92 -11.19 -15.11
CA CYS A 326 -14.52 -9.82 -14.90
C CYS A 326 -14.92 -9.32 -13.51
N GLN A 327 -13.90 -9.04 -12.68
CA GLN A 327 -14.01 -8.19 -11.51
C GLN A 327 -13.94 -6.72 -11.94
N THR A 328 -14.36 -5.82 -11.07
CA THR A 328 -14.31 -4.38 -11.33
C THR A 328 -13.61 -3.66 -10.21
N GLN A 329 -12.56 -2.92 -10.53
CA GLN A 329 -11.93 -1.97 -9.61
C GLN A 329 -12.49 -0.58 -9.89
N LEU A 330 -13.25 -0.04 -8.94
CA LEU A 330 -13.73 1.33 -8.98
C LEU A 330 -12.69 2.26 -8.36
N ARG A 331 -12.44 3.39 -9.03
CA ARG A 331 -11.82 4.60 -8.46
C ARG A 331 -12.78 5.76 -8.64
N GLU A 332 -13.34 6.25 -7.56
CA GLU A 332 -14.10 7.50 -7.52
C GLU A 332 -13.16 8.67 -7.25
N ASP A 333 -13.14 9.65 -8.14
CA ASP A 333 -12.59 10.98 -7.91
C ASP A 333 -13.67 11.87 -7.30
N VAL A 334 -13.59 12.07 -5.98
CA VAL A 334 -14.60 12.79 -5.20
C VAL A 334 -14.61 14.28 -5.54
N VAL A 335 -13.44 14.85 -5.87
CA VAL A 335 -13.32 16.27 -6.28
C VAL A 335 -13.88 16.43 -7.70
N GLY A 336 -13.48 15.54 -8.61
CA GLY A 336 -13.92 15.55 -10.00
C GLY A 336 -15.36 15.06 -10.21
N ARG A 337 -15.98 14.42 -9.21
CA ARG A 337 -17.28 13.72 -9.29
C ARG A 337 -17.36 12.75 -10.47
N ILE A 338 -16.27 12.03 -10.70
CA ILE A 338 -16.12 11.06 -11.79
C ILE A 338 -15.67 9.74 -11.18
N THR A 339 -16.33 8.66 -11.57
CA THR A 339 -15.88 7.31 -11.23
C THR A 339 -15.33 6.63 -12.47
N TRP A 340 -14.13 6.09 -12.35
CA TRP A 340 -13.58 5.17 -13.33
C TRP A 340 -13.77 3.75 -12.82
N ALA A 341 -14.45 2.93 -13.63
CA ALA A 341 -14.50 1.49 -13.41
C ALA A 341 -13.47 0.83 -14.32
N PHE A 342 -12.57 0.03 -13.74
CA PHE A 342 -11.55 -0.70 -14.46
C PHE A 342 -11.87 -2.20 -14.43
N PRO A 343 -11.96 -2.87 -15.59
CA PRO A 343 -12.16 -4.31 -15.61
C PRO A 343 -10.86 -4.99 -15.20
N VAL A 344 -10.99 -5.96 -14.29
CA VAL A 344 -9.91 -6.83 -13.84
C VAL A 344 -10.27 -8.27 -14.17
N LEU A 345 -9.48 -8.90 -15.03
CA LEU A 345 -9.71 -10.25 -15.52
C LEU A 345 -8.66 -11.18 -14.87
N PRO A 346 -9.05 -12.00 -13.88
CA PRO A 346 -8.16 -13.03 -13.36
C PRO A 346 -7.90 -14.07 -14.45
N PHE A 347 -6.66 -14.54 -14.58
CA PHE A 347 -6.32 -15.56 -15.56
C PHE A 347 -5.12 -16.41 -15.14
N GLY A 348 -5.07 -17.62 -15.69
CA GLY A 348 -4.01 -18.60 -15.48
C GLY A 348 -4.57 -20.01 -15.22
N PRO A 349 -3.69 -21.03 -15.11
CA PRO A 349 -4.10 -22.43 -15.06
C PRO A 349 -4.88 -22.79 -13.79
N THR A 350 -4.74 -21.98 -12.75
CA THR A 350 -5.49 -22.10 -11.50
C THR A 350 -6.02 -20.73 -11.10
N LEU A 351 -7.20 -20.68 -10.47
CA LEU A 351 -7.72 -19.44 -9.84
C LEU A 351 -6.74 -18.86 -8.80
N SER A 352 -5.81 -19.68 -8.28
CA SER A 352 -4.74 -19.29 -7.37
C SER A 352 -3.48 -18.73 -8.05
N SER A 353 -3.38 -18.78 -9.38
CA SER A 353 -2.16 -18.36 -10.11
C SER A 353 -1.88 -16.85 -10.04
N GLY A 354 -2.80 -16.06 -9.46
CA GLY A 354 -2.55 -14.68 -9.01
C GLY A 354 -2.29 -13.67 -10.13
N LYS A 355 -2.47 -14.04 -11.40
CA LYS A 355 -2.30 -13.11 -12.51
C LYS A 355 -3.62 -12.46 -12.91
N TYR A 356 -3.54 -11.19 -13.26
CA TYR A 356 -4.68 -10.36 -13.61
C TYR A 356 -4.37 -9.51 -14.83
N ILE A 357 -5.34 -9.34 -15.72
CA ILE A 357 -5.30 -8.31 -16.76
C ILE A 357 -6.15 -7.15 -16.25
N MET A 358 -5.57 -5.95 -16.21
CA MET A 358 -6.31 -4.72 -15.93
C MET A 358 -6.26 -3.81 -17.14
N ARG A 359 -7.43 -3.27 -17.54
CA ARG A 359 -7.53 -2.31 -18.64
C ARG A 359 -7.82 -0.91 -18.09
N LEU A 360 -7.08 0.06 -18.58
CA LEU A 360 -7.23 1.45 -18.17
C LEU A 360 -8.06 2.25 -19.18
N HIS A 361 -8.44 3.43 -18.75
CA HIS A 361 -9.28 4.37 -19.51
C HIS A 361 -8.60 4.98 -20.73
N ASP A 362 -7.27 4.93 -20.81
CA ASP A 362 -6.49 5.32 -21.97
C ASP A 362 -6.36 4.17 -23.01
N GLY A 363 -7.03 3.04 -22.76
CA GLY A 363 -7.00 1.85 -23.62
C GLY A 363 -5.80 0.94 -23.38
N SER A 364 -4.85 1.33 -22.52
CA SER A 364 -3.72 0.50 -22.11
C SER A 364 -4.17 -0.72 -21.32
N GLU A 365 -3.37 -1.77 -21.40
CA GLU A 365 -3.63 -3.06 -20.78
C GLU A 365 -2.36 -3.51 -20.09
N TYR A 366 -2.50 -3.97 -18.84
CA TYR A 366 -1.38 -4.43 -18.03
C TYR A 366 -1.67 -5.82 -17.50
N VAL A 367 -0.64 -6.67 -17.52
CA VAL A 367 -0.61 -7.95 -16.82
C VAL A 367 0.06 -7.75 -15.47
N LEU A 368 -0.67 -8.11 -14.43
CA LEU A 368 -0.35 -7.89 -13.02
C LEU A 368 -0.25 -9.25 -12.32
N SER A 369 0.61 -9.35 -11.32
CA SER A 369 0.92 -10.60 -10.62
C SER A 369 0.31 -10.71 -9.21
N ASN A 370 -0.32 -9.64 -8.72
CA ASN A 370 -1.02 -9.64 -7.44
C ASN A 370 -2.02 -8.47 -7.35
N ILE A 371 -2.79 -8.46 -6.27
CA ILE A 371 -3.78 -7.43 -5.96
C ILE A 371 -3.13 -6.07 -5.68
N ASP A 372 -1.99 -6.03 -4.99
CA ASP A 372 -1.33 -4.75 -4.66
C ASP A 372 -0.98 -3.94 -5.92
N GLN A 373 -0.65 -4.63 -7.01
CA GLN A 373 -0.39 -4.01 -8.30
C GLN A 373 -1.65 -3.45 -8.95
N ILE A 374 -2.80 -4.14 -8.84
CA ILE A 374 -4.10 -3.63 -9.30
C ILE A 374 -4.43 -2.35 -8.55
N GLU A 375 -4.27 -2.39 -7.22
CA GLU A 375 -4.56 -1.25 -6.36
C GLU A 375 -3.65 -0.08 -6.68
N ALA A 376 -2.33 -0.28 -6.73
CA ALA A 376 -1.38 0.77 -7.08
C ALA A 376 -1.70 1.40 -8.45
N LEU A 377 -2.02 0.59 -9.46
CA LEU A 377 -2.38 1.07 -10.78
C LEU A 377 -3.71 1.85 -10.76
N SER A 378 -4.71 1.33 -10.06
CA SER A 378 -6.02 1.96 -9.91
C SER A 378 -5.97 3.27 -9.15
N GLU A 379 -5.13 3.37 -8.12
CA GLU A 379 -4.89 4.57 -7.33
C GLU A 379 -4.08 5.62 -8.11
N GLY A 380 -3.51 5.26 -9.28
CA GLY A 380 -2.69 6.13 -10.09
C GLY A 380 -1.28 6.31 -9.54
N PHE A 381 -0.74 5.27 -8.89
CA PHE A 381 0.60 5.25 -8.30
C PHE A 381 0.87 6.43 -7.36
N ILE A 382 -0.05 6.74 -6.46
CA ILE A 382 0.15 7.85 -5.49
C ILE A 382 1.26 7.51 -4.49
N TRP A 383 1.43 6.23 -4.18
CA TRP A 383 2.51 5.69 -3.34
C TRP A 383 3.30 4.67 -4.15
N LYS A 384 4.62 4.66 -3.94
CA LYS A 384 5.57 3.82 -4.67
C LYS A 384 6.60 3.26 -3.72
N ASP A 385 7.08 2.07 -4.04
CA ASP A 385 8.18 1.43 -3.36
C ASP A 385 9.50 1.90 -3.95
N ASP A 386 10.56 1.95 -3.14
CA ASP A 386 11.94 2.08 -3.59
C ASP A 386 12.67 0.72 -3.53
N ILE A 387 13.84 0.63 -4.16
CA ILE A 387 14.67 -0.60 -4.16
C ILE A 387 15.12 -0.99 -2.74
N GLY A 388 15.24 -0.01 -1.83
CA GLY A 388 15.55 -0.21 -0.41
C GLY A 388 14.37 -0.73 0.42
N GLY A 389 13.18 -0.87 -0.17
CA GLY A 389 11.95 -1.30 0.48
C GLY A 389 11.17 -0.18 1.19
N ALA A 390 11.64 1.07 1.13
CA ALA A 390 10.88 2.19 1.67
C ALA A 390 9.69 2.48 0.75
N ARG A 391 8.57 2.87 1.36
CA ARG A 391 7.33 3.20 0.66
C ARG A 391 7.01 4.67 0.86
N LEU A 392 7.01 5.42 -0.24
CA LEU A 392 7.01 6.87 -0.25
C LEU A 392 5.94 7.42 -1.20
N PRO A 393 5.47 8.66 -0.98
CA PRO A 393 4.60 9.29 -1.95
C PRO A 393 5.33 9.52 -3.27
N ALA A 394 4.64 9.29 -4.39
CA ALA A 394 5.24 9.30 -5.72
C ALA A 394 5.92 10.64 -6.04
N GLN A 395 5.31 11.78 -5.69
CA GLN A 395 5.92 13.07 -6.01
C GLN A 395 7.22 13.33 -5.23
N ILE A 396 7.47 12.62 -4.13
CA ILE A 396 8.74 12.73 -3.38
C ILE A 396 9.85 11.96 -4.11
N LEU A 397 9.53 10.79 -4.67
CA LEU A 397 10.44 10.01 -5.51
C LEU A 397 10.65 10.66 -6.88
N ASP A 398 9.59 11.21 -7.48
CA ASP A 398 9.70 11.97 -8.73
C ASP A 398 10.59 13.20 -8.53
N ALA A 399 10.43 13.94 -7.42
CA ALA A 399 11.32 15.06 -7.09
C ALA A 399 12.79 14.62 -6.96
N GLU A 400 13.06 13.50 -6.29
CA GLU A 400 14.43 12.96 -6.20
C GLU A 400 14.99 12.59 -7.57
N ARG A 401 14.20 11.90 -8.42
CA ARG A 401 14.60 11.53 -9.78
C ARG A 401 14.92 12.75 -10.63
N ASP A 402 14.14 13.81 -10.48
CA ASP A 402 14.26 15.05 -11.24
C ASP A 402 15.25 16.04 -10.58
N GLU A 403 16.02 15.59 -9.59
CA GLU A 403 17.03 16.36 -8.82
C GLU A 403 16.45 17.60 -8.13
N LEU A 404 15.15 17.58 -7.84
CA LEU A 404 14.46 18.57 -7.04
C LEU A 404 14.61 18.20 -5.56
N GLY A 405 14.91 19.19 -4.70
CA GLY A 405 15.13 18.98 -3.28
C GLY A 405 14.06 18.09 -2.63
N SER A 406 14.47 16.88 -2.24
CA SER A 406 13.62 15.82 -1.69
C SER A 406 14.26 15.19 -0.46
N PHE A 407 13.45 14.59 0.42
CA PHE A 407 13.97 13.79 1.53
C PHE A 407 14.20 12.32 1.13
N ALA A 408 13.84 11.95 -0.10
CA ALA A 408 14.13 10.63 -0.67
C ALA A 408 15.56 10.51 -1.22
N THR A 409 16.52 11.24 -0.66
CA THR A 409 17.90 11.28 -1.14
C THR A 409 18.48 9.87 -1.33
N GLY A 410 18.89 9.59 -2.57
CA GLY A 410 19.48 8.33 -3.01
C GLY A 410 18.48 7.17 -3.16
N CYS A 411 17.19 7.39 -2.95
CA CYS A 411 16.16 6.38 -3.20
C CYS A 411 15.89 6.24 -4.69
N VAL A 412 15.74 5.00 -5.15
CA VAL A 412 15.38 4.66 -6.53
C VAL A 412 14.04 3.97 -6.52
N GLU A 413 13.09 4.48 -7.28
CA GLU A 413 11.78 3.84 -7.48
C GLU A 413 11.95 2.38 -7.93
N SER A 414 11.36 1.47 -7.17
CA SER A 414 11.18 0.09 -7.59
C SER A 414 10.10 0.07 -8.67
N ARG A 415 10.48 -0.35 -9.89
CA ARG A 415 9.52 -0.47 -10.98
C ARG A 415 8.49 -1.52 -10.61
N LEU A 416 7.21 -1.14 -10.67
CA LEU A 416 6.13 -2.11 -10.51
C LEU A 416 6.33 -3.22 -11.56
N PRO A 417 6.35 -4.51 -11.18
CA PRO A 417 6.49 -5.59 -12.14
C PRO A 417 5.16 -5.85 -12.87
N ALA A 418 4.62 -4.80 -13.50
CA ALA A 418 3.57 -4.88 -14.50
C ALA A 418 4.21 -4.97 -15.88
N GLN A 419 3.67 -5.88 -16.69
CA GLN A 419 4.04 -5.99 -18.10
C GLN A 419 2.91 -5.42 -18.96
N ASN A 420 3.25 -4.76 -20.07
CA ASN A 420 2.24 -4.37 -21.04
C ASN A 420 1.57 -5.63 -21.60
N GLY A 421 0.24 -5.62 -21.77
CA GLY A 421 -0.51 -6.78 -22.25
C GLY A 421 0.00 -7.32 -23.59
N LYS A 422 0.41 -6.45 -24.51
CA LYS A 422 0.96 -6.86 -25.82
C LYS A 422 2.34 -7.51 -25.70
N GLU A 423 3.21 -6.93 -24.87
CA GLU A 423 4.55 -7.46 -24.62
C GLU A 423 4.47 -8.84 -23.95
N TRP A 424 3.60 -8.94 -22.94
CA TRP A 424 3.31 -10.19 -22.26
C TRP A 424 2.78 -11.25 -23.22
N ALA A 425 1.83 -10.89 -24.10
CA ALA A 425 1.25 -11.84 -25.06
C ALA A 425 2.30 -12.32 -26.07
N ALA A 426 3.15 -11.43 -26.57
CA ALA A 426 4.25 -11.78 -27.46
C ALA A 426 5.25 -12.72 -26.77
N GLN A 427 5.60 -12.45 -25.51
CA GLN A 427 6.47 -13.32 -24.70
C GLN A 427 5.83 -14.70 -24.49
N ALA A 428 4.55 -14.76 -24.10
CA ALA A 428 3.84 -16.01 -23.87
C ALA A 428 3.76 -16.89 -25.13
N VAL A 429 3.56 -16.28 -26.31
CA VAL A 429 3.61 -16.99 -27.61
C VAL A 429 5.02 -17.51 -27.90
N ALA A 430 6.06 -16.68 -27.68
CA ALA A 430 7.45 -17.08 -27.89
C ALA A 430 7.86 -18.25 -26.97
N GLU A 431 7.31 -18.30 -25.76
CA GLU A 431 7.53 -19.38 -24.79
C GLU A 431 6.66 -20.63 -25.05
N ASN A 432 5.85 -20.63 -26.12
CA ASN A 432 4.86 -21.68 -26.43
C ASN A 432 3.90 -21.98 -25.27
N SER A 433 3.61 -20.97 -24.45
CA SER A 433 2.72 -21.06 -23.30
C SER A 433 1.30 -20.69 -23.72
N MET A 434 0.69 -21.52 -24.58
CA MET A 434 -0.71 -21.33 -25.01
C MET A 434 -1.72 -21.38 -23.84
N VAL A 435 -1.31 -21.98 -22.71
CA VAL A 435 -2.05 -21.96 -21.42
C VAL A 435 -2.18 -20.52 -20.88
N ALA A 436 -1.34 -19.60 -21.34
CA ALA A 436 -1.24 -18.27 -20.77
C ALA A 436 -2.33 -17.33 -21.32
N LEU A 437 -2.80 -17.49 -22.57
CA LEU A 437 -3.86 -16.60 -23.08
C LEU A 437 -5.20 -16.91 -22.38
N SER A 438 -5.71 -15.93 -21.63
CA SER A 438 -7.04 -16.00 -21.01
C SER A 438 -8.10 -16.36 -22.07
N THR A 439 -9.13 -17.11 -21.65
CA THR A 439 -10.24 -17.44 -22.55
C THR A 439 -10.86 -16.17 -23.14
N GLN A 440 -10.85 -15.07 -22.37
CA GLN A 440 -11.31 -13.77 -22.83
C GLN A 440 -10.51 -13.25 -24.03
N TRP A 441 -9.18 -13.23 -23.98
CA TRP A 441 -8.38 -12.75 -25.12
C TRP A 441 -8.62 -13.58 -26.39
N ARG A 442 -8.72 -14.91 -26.26
CA ARG A 442 -9.02 -15.79 -27.39
C ARG A 442 -10.40 -15.49 -27.99
N ASN A 443 -11.39 -15.25 -27.15
CA ASN A 443 -12.71 -14.88 -27.60
C ASN A 443 -12.70 -13.51 -28.29
N GLU A 444 -12.03 -12.52 -27.72
CA GLU A 444 -11.92 -11.17 -28.28
C GLU A 444 -11.15 -11.16 -29.61
N GLU A 445 -10.09 -11.95 -29.72
CA GLU A 445 -9.34 -12.14 -30.98
C GLU A 445 -10.22 -12.79 -32.05
N MET A 446 -10.98 -13.83 -31.70
CA MET A 446 -11.89 -14.51 -32.61
C MET A 446 -13.04 -13.61 -33.08
N VAL A 447 -13.54 -12.73 -32.21
CA VAL A 447 -14.62 -11.79 -32.54
C VAL A 447 -14.10 -10.54 -33.24
N GLY A 448 -12.86 -10.13 -32.96
CA GLY A 448 -12.27 -8.88 -33.41
C GLY A 448 -12.67 -7.65 -32.57
N GLU A 449 -13.26 -7.85 -31.39
CA GLU A 449 -13.77 -6.78 -30.52
C GLU A 449 -13.51 -7.08 -29.05
N ARG A 450 -13.29 -6.04 -28.23
CA ARG A 450 -13.14 -6.17 -26.77
C ARG A 450 -14.51 -6.35 -26.12
N PHE A 451 -14.60 -7.29 -25.18
CA PHE A 451 -15.83 -7.58 -24.44
C PHE A 451 -16.00 -6.69 -23.21
N VAL A 452 -14.88 -6.19 -22.66
CA VAL A 452 -14.85 -5.26 -21.52
C VAL A 452 -13.83 -4.17 -21.75
N SER A 453 -14.14 -2.96 -21.29
CA SER A 453 -13.26 -1.80 -21.30
C SER A 453 -13.51 -0.98 -20.03
N ALA A 454 -12.58 -0.09 -19.71
CA ALA A 454 -12.79 0.83 -18.62
C ALA A 454 -13.96 1.78 -18.93
N GLU A 455 -14.81 2.03 -17.93
CA GLU A 455 -16.00 2.86 -18.06
C GLU A 455 -15.84 4.15 -17.26
N LYS A 456 -16.14 5.29 -17.88
CA LYS A 456 -16.32 6.56 -17.18
C LYS A 456 -17.76 6.66 -16.71
N ARG A 457 -17.97 6.92 -15.43
CA ARG A 457 -19.28 7.09 -14.82
C ARG A 457 -19.37 8.47 -14.16
N ILE A 458 -20.54 9.08 -14.27
CA ILE A 458 -20.85 10.41 -13.73
C ILE A 458 -22.14 10.28 -12.92
N GLY A 459 -22.21 10.91 -11.75
CA GLY A 459 -23.40 10.86 -10.89
C GLY A 459 -23.17 10.00 -9.65
N ARG A 460 -24.23 9.37 -9.11
CA ARG A 460 -24.22 8.57 -7.86
C ARG A 460 -24.48 7.07 -8.03
N ASP A 461 -25.01 6.63 -9.18
CA ASP A 461 -25.33 5.21 -9.45
C ASP A 461 -24.14 4.41 -10.03
N TYR A 462 -22.92 4.75 -9.64
CA TYR A 462 -21.69 4.18 -10.21
C TYR A 462 -21.19 2.91 -9.52
N ASN A 463 -21.93 2.36 -8.56
CA ASN A 463 -21.47 1.27 -7.67
C ASN A 463 -21.69 -0.16 -8.22
N GLY A 464 -22.08 -0.31 -9.49
CA GLY A 464 -22.23 -1.63 -10.12
C GLY A 464 -20.92 -2.19 -10.69
N PRO A 465 -20.76 -3.51 -10.84
CA PRO A 465 -19.66 -4.04 -11.66
C PRO A 465 -19.82 -3.62 -13.13
N ILE A 466 -18.71 -3.57 -13.87
CA ILE A 466 -18.71 -3.52 -15.34
C ILE A 466 -19.42 -4.76 -15.84
N LYS A 467 -20.22 -4.63 -16.90
CA LYS A 467 -20.89 -5.77 -17.53
C LYS A 467 -20.12 -6.23 -18.75
N GLU A 468 -19.88 -7.54 -18.85
CA GLU A 468 -19.32 -8.12 -20.06
C GLU A 468 -20.31 -8.00 -21.23
N ILE A 469 -19.85 -7.44 -22.35
CA ILE A 469 -20.66 -7.33 -23.56
C ILE A 469 -20.48 -8.60 -24.39
N THR A 470 -21.60 -9.14 -24.91
CA THR A 470 -21.57 -10.19 -25.94
C THR A 470 -21.89 -9.54 -27.27
N PRO A 471 -20.94 -9.50 -28.23
CA PRO A 471 -21.15 -8.84 -29.51
C PRO A 471 -22.30 -9.42 -30.33
N ALA A 472 -22.89 -8.61 -31.21
CA ALA A 472 -24.01 -9.03 -32.05
C ALA A 472 -23.62 -10.21 -32.96
N GLY A 473 -24.53 -11.19 -33.10
CA GLY A 473 -24.26 -12.41 -33.88
C GLY A 473 -23.43 -13.46 -33.14
N TRP A 474 -23.13 -13.25 -31.86
CA TRP A 474 -22.45 -14.20 -31.00
C TRP A 474 -23.30 -14.57 -29.78
N LYS A 475 -23.06 -15.77 -29.24
CA LYS A 475 -23.65 -16.26 -27.99
C LYS A 475 -22.58 -16.88 -27.10
N ARG A 476 -22.70 -16.66 -25.79
CA ARG A 476 -21.87 -17.35 -24.80
C ARG A 476 -22.16 -18.85 -24.81
N THR A 477 -21.14 -19.66 -24.59
CA THR A 477 -21.31 -21.11 -24.41
C THR A 477 -21.98 -21.40 -23.06
N ARG A 478 -22.44 -22.64 -22.86
CA ARG A 478 -23.22 -23.02 -21.66
C ARG A 478 -22.44 -22.82 -20.35
N ASP A 479 -21.12 -22.96 -20.41
CA ASP A 479 -20.19 -22.72 -19.31
C ASP A 479 -19.86 -21.23 -19.09
N GLY A 480 -20.35 -20.33 -19.95
CA GLY A 480 -20.16 -18.88 -19.84
C GLY A 480 -18.80 -18.36 -20.32
N TYR A 481 -17.78 -19.22 -20.36
CA TYR A 481 -16.40 -18.83 -20.66
C TYR A 481 -16.10 -18.69 -22.15
N GLY A 482 -16.73 -19.50 -22.99
CA GLY A 482 -16.54 -19.47 -24.44
C GLY A 482 -17.57 -18.59 -25.14
N ILE A 483 -17.31 -18.32 -26.41
CA ILE A 483 -18.27 -17.69 -27.31
C ILE A 483 -18.35 -18.47 -28.63
N LYS A 484 -19.51 -18.46 -29.28
CA LYS A 484 -19.72 -19.05 -30.61
C LYS A 484 -20.68 -18.19 -31.42
N ARG A 485 -20.65 -18.30 -32.74
CA ARG A 485 -21.65 -17.64 -33.60
C ARG A 485 -23.06 -18.13 -33.25
N ALA A 486 -24.01 -17.20 -33.24
CA ALA A 486 -25.39 -17.40 -32.81
C ALA A 486 -26.15 -18.40 -33.70
#